data_AF-A0A7Z9IX79-F1
#
_entry.id   AF-A0A7Z9IX79-F1
#
_cell.length_a   1.000
_cell.length_b   1.000
_cell.length_c   1.000
_cell.angle_alpha   90.00
_cell.angle_beta   90.00
_cell.angle_gamma   90.00
#
_symmetry.space_group_name_H-M   'P 1'
#
loop_
_entity.id
_entity.type
_entity.pdbx_description
1 polymer ?
#
loop_
_entity_poly.entity_id
_entity_poly.type
_entity_poly.pdbx_seq_one_letter_code
_entity_poly.pdbx_strand_id
1 'polypeptide(L)'
;SSGGKYVGEWKNGKEHGQGTFTFGNGTKYVGEYKDGKRNGQGTLYNADGTVFEEGIWKNNEFLYFKKLSPTVTAKKSSLEKAEEQCAEIGFTKGTEKFGDCVMKLLN
;
A
#
# COMPACT_ATOMS: atom_id res chain seq x y z
N SER A 1 8.67 -32.18 6.00
CA SER A 1 9.47 -31.06 5.47
C SER A 1 8.57 -30.24 4.57
N SER A 2 7.93 -29.18 5.08
CA SER A 2 7.11 -28.28 4.26
C SER A 2 8.00 -27.22 3.59
N GLY A 3 9.00 -27.71 2.83
CA GLY A 3 9.89 -26.87 2.05
C GLY A 3 9.07 -26.19 0.97
N GLY A 4 8.96 -24.86 1.04
CA GLY A 4 8.35 -24.09 -0.04
C GLY A 4 9.18 -24.20 -1.32
N LYS A 5 8.53 -23.98 -2.46
CA LYS A 5 9.18 -23.99 -3.78
C LYS A 5 9.19 -22.59 -4.34
N TYR A 6 10.38 -22.12 -4.74
CA TYR A 6 10.55 -20.88 -5.48
C TYR A 6 10.75 -21.17 -6.96
N VAL A 7 10.06 -20.42 -7.82
CA VAL A 7 10.28 -20.37 -9.26
C VAL A 7 10.37 -18.91 -9.66
N GLY A 8 11.51 -18.49 -10.20
CA GLY A 8 11.74 -17.09 -10.55
C GLY A 8 13.21 -16.83 -10.83
N GLU A 9 13.56 -15.56 -10.86
CA GLU A 9 14.93 -15.13 -11.12
C GLU A 9 15.81 -15.29 -9.88
N TRP A 10 17.10 -15.53 -10.12
CA TRP A 10 18.10 -15.68 -9.07
C TRP A 10 19.26 -14.73 -9.31
N LYS A 11 19.77 -14.13 -8.24
CA LYS A 11 20.99 -13.33 -8.26
C LYS A 11 21.84 -13.66 -7.04
N ASN A 12 23.10 -14.02 -7.26
CA ASN A 12 24.05 -14.38 -6.19
C ASN A 12 23.53 -15.48 -5.25
N GLY A 13 22.84 -16.48 -5.82
CA GLY A 13 22.26 -17.59 -5.04
C GLY A 13 21.04 -17.21 -4.19
N LYS A 14 20.43 -16.06 -4.42
CA LYS A 14 19.21 -15.60 -3.73
C LYS A 14 18.11 -15.25 -4.74
N GLU A 15 16.86 -15.36 -4.30
CA GLU A 15 15.69 -14.91 -5.06
C GLU A 15 15.82 -13.43 -5.39
N HIS A 16 15.60 -13.08 -6.66
CA HIS A 16 15.70 -11.72 -7.17
C HIS A 16 14.68 -11.52 -8.30
N GLY A 17 14.39 -10.28 -8.69
CA GLY A 17 13.50 -10.02 -9.83
C GLY A 17 12.10 -10.55 -9.61
N GLN A 18 11.43 -11.02 -10.66
CA GLN A 18 10.09 -11.59 -10.55
C GLN A 18 10.14 -13.07 -10.14
N GLY A 19 9.26 -13.47 -9.24
CA GLY A 19 9.17 -14.86 -8.83
C GLY A 19 7.87 -15.25 -8.14
N THR A 20 7.68 -16.56 -8.04
CA THR A 20 6.58 -17.20 -7.33
C THR A 20 7.15 -18.11 -6.26
N PHE A 21 6.76 -17.89 -5.00
CA PHE A 21 7.04 -18.79 -3.90
C PHE A 21 5.76 -19.49 -3.47
N THR A 22 5.74 -20.81 -3.56
CA THR A 22 4.63 -21.65 -3.07
C THR A 22 5.01 -22.23 -1.72
N PHE A 23 4.25 -21.89 -0.69
CA PHE A 23 4.42 -22.39 0.67
C PHE A 23 3.87 -23.82 0.79
N GLY A 24 4.36 -24.59 1.76
CA GLY A 24 3.94 -25.98 1.95
C GLY A 24 2.46 -26.15 2.34
N ASN A 25 1.79 -25.07 2.77
CA ASN A 25 0.35 -25.04 3.06
C ASN A 25 -0.52 -24.69 1.82
N GLY A 26 0.10 -24.52 0.64
CA GLY A 26 -0.59 -24.19 -0.60
C GLY A 26 -0.76 -22.70 -0.87
N THR A 27 -0.51 -21.81 0.11
CA THR A 27 -0.47 -20.37 -0.18
C THR A 27 0.68 -20.08 -1.13
N LYS A 28 0.58 -19.01 -1.92
CA LYS A 28 1.66 -18.60 -2.81
C LYS A 28 1.81 -17.09 -2.87
N TYR A 29 3.04 -16.62 -2.93
CA TYR A 29 3.36 -15.23 -3.24
C TYR A 29 3.83 -15.15 -4.69
N VAL A 30 3.32 -14.18 -5.44
CA VAL A 30 3.77 -13.84 -6.79
C VAL A 30 4.15 -12.37 -6.81
N GLY A 31 5.41 -12.05 -7.11
CA GLY A 31 5.86 -10.67 -7.17
C GLY A 31 7.37 -10.51 -7.15
N GLU A 32 7.80 -9.31 -6.80
CA GLU A 32 9.19 -8.91 -6.82
C GLU A 32 9.98 -9.40 -5.60
N TYR A 33 11.22 -9.82 -5.85
CA TYR A 33 12.20 -10.25 -4.88
C TYR A 33 13.49 -9.44 -4.99
N LYS A 34 14.10 -9.20 -3.83
CA LYS A 34 15.44 -8.63 -3.72
C LYS A 34 16.19 -9.27 -2.57
N ASP A 35 17.33 -9.87 -2.87
CA ASP A 35 18.24 -10.51 -1.92
C ASP A 35 17.55 -11.55 -1.03
N GLY A 36 16.67 -12.36 -1.64
CA GLY A 36 15.92 -13.42 -0.96
C GLY A 36 14.70 -12.94 -0.17
N LYS A 37 14.27 -11.69 -0.38
CA LYS A 37 13.12 -11.11 0.31
C LYS A 37 12.11 -10.55 -0.67
N ARG A 38 10.81 -10.68 -0.36
CA ARG A 38 9.72 -10.00 -1.06
C ARG A 38 9.97 -8.49 -0.98
N ASN A 39 10.11 -7.84 -2.13
CA ASN A 39 10.50 -6.44 -2.23
C ASN A 39 10.06 -5.85 -3.57
N GLY A 40 9.07 -4.96 -3.55
CA GLY A 40 8.39 -4.43 -4.73
C GLY A 40 6.92 -4.85 -4.77
N GLN A 41 6.30 -4.81 -5.94
CA GLN A 41 4.90 -5.19 -6.12
C GLN A 41 4.73 -6.71 -6.03
N GLY A 42 3.67 -7.16 -5.36
CA GLY A 42 3.33 -8.57 -5.31
C GLY A 42 1.98 -8.87 -4.68
N THR A 43 1.51 -10.08 -4.95
CA THR A 43 0.23 -10.63 -4.50
C THR A 43 0.46 -11.93 -3.74
N LEU A 44 -0.08 -12.01 -2.54
CA LEU A 44 -0.19 -13.22 -1.74
C LEU A 44 -1.57 -13.83 -1.97
N TYR A 45 -1.59 -15.12 -2.28
CA TYR A 45 -2.80 -15.90 -2.52
C TYR A 45 -2.97 -16.96 -1.44
N ASN A 46 -4.22 -17.21 -1.06
CA ASN A 46 -4.60 -18.37 -0.27
C ASN A 46 -4.44 -19.67 -1.07
N ALA A 47 -4.51 -20.82 -0.39
CA ALA A 47 -4.37 -22.13 -1.03
C ALA A 47 -5.49 -22.45 -2.04
N ASP A 48 -6.65 -21.82 -1.90
CA ASP A 48 -7.77 -21.89 -2.85
C ASP A 48 -7.60 -20.99 -4.08
N GLY A 49 -6.50 -20.21 -4.13
CA GLY A 49 -6.20 -19.28 -5.21
C GLY A 49 -6.85 -17.90 -5.06
N THR A 50 -7.59 -17.64 -3.99
CA THR A 50 -8.12 -16.30 -3.71
C THR A 50 -7.00 -15.33 -3.31
N VAL A 51 -7.12 -14.06 -3.67
CA VAL A 51 -6.17 -13.02 -3.28
C VAL A 51 -6.34 -12.73 -1.79
N PHE A 52 -5.26 -12.86 -1.03
CA PHE A 52 -5.20 -12.53 0.39
C PHE A 52 -4.66 -11.10 0.60
N GLU A 53 -3.53 -10.77 -0.03
CA GLU A 53 -2.92 -9.42 0.05
C GLU A 53 -2.30 -9.05 -1.30
N GLU A 54 -2.68 -7.91 -1.87
CA GLU A 54 -2.02 -7.34 -3.05
C GLU A 54 -1.46 -5.96 -2.69
N GLY A 55 -0.19 -5.71 -3.01
CA GLY A 55 0.41 -4.41 -2.72
C GLY A 55 1.93 -4.39 -2.80
N ILE A 56 2.51 -3.45 -2.06
CA ILE A 56 3.96 -3.26 -2.04
C ILE A 56 4.56 -3.94 -0.82
N TRP A 57 5.63 -4.67 -1.07
CA TRP A 57 6.41 -5.42 -0.09
C TRP A 57 7.77 -4.76 0.07
N LYS A 58 8.31 -4.74 1.28
CA LYS A 58 9.69 -4.30 1.53
C LYS A 58 10.32 -5.21 2.56
N ASN A 59 11.37 -5.91 2.17
CA ASN A 59 12.13 -6.80 3.07
C ASN A 59 11.23 -7.83 3.80
N ASN A 60 10.27 -8.43 3.10
CA ASN A 60 9.24 -9.35 3.62
C ASN A 60 8.09 -8.73 4.41
N GLU A 61 8.12 -7.43 4.68
CA GLU A 61 7.03 -6.69 5.31
C GLU A 61 6.04 -6.22 4.24
N PHE A 62 4.75 -6.46 4.47
CA PHE A 62 3.69 -5.89 3.63
C PHE A 62 3.49 -4.44 4.04
N LEU A 63 3.75 -3.51 3.11
CA LEU A 63 3.61 -2.08 3.37
C LEU A 63 2.25 -1.53 3.00
N TYR A 64 1.39 -2.28 2.31
CA TYR A 64 0.22 -1.82 1.53
C TYR A 64 0.60 -0.96 0.31
N PHE A 65 -0.33 -0.77 -0.64
CA PHE A 65 -0.14 0.03 -1.86
C PHE A 65 0.77 1.23 -1.56
N LYS A 66 1.95 1.28 -2.20
CA LYS A 66 2.82 2.46 -2.12
C LYS A 66 1.90 3.62 -2.38
N LYS A 67 1.76 4.46 -1.36
CA LYS A 67 1.14 5.77 -1.39
C LYS A 67 1.50 6.38 -2.74
N LEU A 68 0.65 6.18 -3.74
CA LEU A 68 0.41 7.24 -4.68
C LEU A 68 0.08 8.39 -3.74
N SER A 69 0.79 9.49 -3.91
CA SER A 69 0.31 10.83 -3.57
C SER A 69 -1.23 10.86 -3.42
N PRO A 70 -1.81 11.62 -2.49
CA PRO A 70 -3.25 11.64 -2.23
C PRO A 70 -4.05 12.03 -3.50
N THR A 71 -4.32 11.05 -4.35
CA THR A 71 -5.09 11.13 -5.60
C THR A 71 -5.68 9.77 -5.94
N VAL A 72 -5.99 8.95 -4.92
CA VAL A 72 -7.29 8.27 -4.99
C VAL A 72 -8.27 9.33 -4.53
N THR A 73 -9.19 9.68 -5.41
CA THR A 73 -10.38 10.48 -5.08
C THR A 73 -11.22 9.69 -4.05
N ALA A 74 -10.72 9.60 -2.82
CA ALA A 74 -11.61 9.58 -1.68
C ALA A 74 -12.49 10.80 -1.88
N LYS A 75 -13.81 10.62 -1.89
CA LYS A 75 -14.72 11.74 -1.71
C LYS A 75 -14.37 12.32 -0.34
N LYS A 76 -13.41 13.26 -0.30
CA LYS A 76 -13.15 14.07 0.89
C LYS A 76 -14.51 14.55 1.34
N SER A 77 -14.84 14.30 2.60
CA SER A 77 -16.07 14.84 3.18
C SER A 77 -16.11 16.34 2.92
N SER A 78 -17.30 16.92 2.85
CA SER A 78 -17.43 18.36 2.66
C SER A 78 -16.59 19.13 3.70
N LEU A 79 -16.48 18.58 4.92
CA LEU A 79 -15.64 19.10 6.00
C LEU A 79 -14.16 19.09 5.65
N GLU A 80 -13.60 17.98 5.18
CA GLU A 80 -12.18 17.90 4.80
C GLU A 80 -11.81 18.83 3.65
N LYS A 81 -12.73 19.05 2.69
CA LYS A 81 -12.53 20.01 1.60
C LYS A 81 -12.54 21.45 2.09
N ALA A 82 -13.47 21.78 2.97
CA ALA A 82 -13.56 23.10 3.58
C ALA A 82 -12.32 23.42 4.43
N GLU A 83 -11.84 22.45 5.24
CA GLU A 83 -10.62 22.61 6.04
C GLU A 83 -9.37 22.85 5.17
N GLU A 84 -9.24 22.14 4.06
CA GLU A 84 -8.12 22.30 3.11
C GLU A 84 -8.14 23.69 2.45
N GLN A 85 -9.31 24.11 1.95
CA GLN A 85 -9.47 25.41 1.31
C GLN A 85 -9.19 26.57 2.29
N CYS A 86 -9.59 26.44 3.56
CA CYS A 86 -9.26 27.43 4.59
C CYS A 86 -7.77 27.47 4.92
N ALA A 87 -7.08 26.32 4.87
CA ALA A 87 -5.63 26.27 5.05
C ALA A 87 -4.88 26.91 3.87
N GLU A 88 -5.35 26.74 2.62
CA GLU A 88 -4.77 27.39 1.43
C GLU A 88 -4.88 28.92 1.47
N ILE A 89 -5.93 29.45 2.10
CA ILE A 89 -6.11 30.89 2.35
C ILE A 89 -5.17 31.40 3.48
N GLY A 90 -4.42 30.50 4.11
CA GLY A 90 -3.42 30.82 5.14
C GLY A 90 -3.98 30.88 6.56
N PHE A 91 -5.18 30.34 6.81
CA PHE A 91 -5.69 30.24 8.17
C PHE A 91 -5.08 29.06 8.92
N THR A 92 -4.61 29.31 10.14
CA THR A 92 -4.09 28.26 11.03
C THR A 92 -5.25 27.48 11.64
N LYS A 93 -5.20 26.14 11.54
CA LYS A 93 -6.18 25.23 12.15
C LYS A 93 -6.28 25.45 13.66
N GLY A 94 -7.51 25.48 14.18
CA GLY A 94 -7.78 25.73 15.60
C GLY A 94 -7.97 27.21 15.98
N THR A 95 -7.94 28.13 15.02
CA THR A 95 -8.30 29.53 15.24
C THR A 95 -9.78 29.79 14.95
N GLU A 96 -10.35 30.82 15.57
CA GLU A 96 -11.73 31.26 15.29
C GLU A 96 -11.94 31.55 13.79
N LYS A 97 -10.97 32.22 13.16
CA LYS A 97 -10.98 32.50 11.71
C LYS A 97 -11.01 31.25 10.85
N PHE A 98 -10.35 30.18 11.29
CA PHE A 98 -10.38 28.90 10.60
C PHE A 98 -11.76 28.23 10.74
N GLY A 99 -12.34 28.26 11.94
CA GLY A 99 -13.70 27.76 12.18
C GLY A 99 -14.75 28.48 11.34
N ASP A 100 -14.70 29.81 11.31
CA ASP A 100 -15.62 30.63 10.51
C ASP A 100 -15.50 30.35 9.01
N CYS A 101 -14.27 30.20 8.52
CA CYS A 101 -14.02 29.86 7.13
C CYS A 101 -14.62 28.49 6.77
N VAL A 102 -14.42 27.48 7.62
CA VAL A 102 -14.96 26.13 7.39
C VAL A 102 -16.49 26.16 7.40
N MET A 103 -17.11 26.85 8.37
CA MET A 103 -18.58 26.96 8.45
C MET A 103 -19.18 27.67 7.23
N LYS A 104 -18.51 28.70 6.68
CA LYS A 104 -18.94 29.38 5.46
C LYS A 104 -18.87 28.51 4.21
N LEU A 105 -17.94 27.56 4.15
CA LEU A 105 -17.79 26.66 3.00
C LEU A 105 -18.73 25.44 3.06
N LEU A 106 -19.29 25.15 4.23
CA LEU A 106 -20.19 24.02 4.47
C LEU A 106 -21.67 24.36 4.38
N ASN A 107 -22.01 25.65 4.39
CA ASN A 107 -23.37 26.18 4.34
C ASN A 107 -23.70 26.71 2.95
#